data_AF-A0A924XB15-F1
#
_entry.id   AF-A0A924XB15-F1
#
_cell.length_a   1.000
_cell.length_b   1.000
_cell.length_c   1.000
_cell.angle_alpha   90.00
_cell.angle_beta   90.00
_cell.angle_gamma   90.00
#
_symmetry.space_group_name_H-M   'P 1'
#
loop_
_entity.id
_entity.type
_entity.pdbx_description
1 polymer ?
#
loop_
_entity_poly.entity_id
_entity_poly.type
_entity_poly.pdbx_seq_one_letter_code
_entity_poly.pdbx_strand_id
1 'polypeptide(L)'
;MSACSLATALLAACNSRGPDEAEKVLRFAERQNEVVERWLLRHTAMNHARGRIAGSAFPMYFISKTLPVWDTATRGPWMLDVSGLVDRPMRFTLEDLVRLPARRQRVDHFCVEGWNAVAEWWGVRVSELARVVGVRAEAKYVDFRSFDSNFHESWDLESATHPQTIVAYAKDGKFLPPPYGAPARLHSPIKLGYKNTKYLTNVVFMAKRNGGYWSDQGYEWYGGT
;
A
#
# COMPACT_ATOMS: atom_id res chain seq x y z
N MET A 1 11.11 -18.50 47.71
CA MET A 1 10.97 -17.16 47.11
C MET A 1 12.36 -16.62 46.83
N SER A 2 12.82 -16.67 45.59
CA SER A 2 14.03 -15.97 45.14
C SER A 2 13.69 -15.29 43.83
N ALA A 3 13.86 -13.97 43.82
CA ALA A 3 13.32 -13.07 42.82
C ALA A 3 14.14 -13.11 41.53
N CYS A 4 13.41 -13.10 40.43
CA CYS A 4 13.88 -12.91 39.07
C CYS A 4 14.51 -11.51 38.92
N SER A 5 15.66 -11.40 38.28
CA SER A 5 16.20 -10.13 37.79
C SER A 5 16.99 -10.39 36.51
N LEU A 6 16.25 -10.59 35.41
CA LEU A 6 16.74 -10.47 34.04
C LEU A 6 16.48 -9.03 33.59
N ALA A 7 17.44 -8.14 33.83
CA ALA A 7 17.44 -6.80 33.25
C ALA A 7 18.86 -6.30 33.11
N THR A 8 19.45 -6.47 31.93
CA THR A 8 20.46 -5.57 31.33
C THR A 8 20.85 -6.10 29.96
N ALA A 9 19.99 -5.85 28.98
CA ALA A 9 20.40 -5.78 27.59
C ALA A 9 19.86 -4.46 27.09
N LEU A 10 20.75 -3.53 26.76
CA LEU A 10 20.57 -2.42 25.81
C LEU A 10 21.74 -1.44 26.03
N LEU A 11 22.60 -1.31 25.01
CA LEU A 11 23.05 -0.03 24.43
C LEU A 11 24.39 -0.25 23.68
N ALA A 12 24.29 -0.64 22.41
CA ALA A 12 25.25 -0.30 21.35
C ALA A 12 24.65 -0.69 19.99
N ALA A 13 23.64 0.05 19.54
CA ALA A 13 23.11 -0.07 18.18
C ALA A 13 23.54 1.14 17.36
N CYS A 14 24.81 1.15 16.94
CA CYS A 14 25.29 2.01 15.86
C CYS A 14 26.00 1.12 14.83
N ASN A 15 25.28 0.83 13.75
CA ASN A 15 25.80 0.37 12.47
C ASN A 15 26.58 -0.95 12.42
N SER A 16 26.05 -2.03 13.01
CA SER A 16 26.51 -3.38 12.70
C SER A 16 25.52 -4.05 11.75
N ARG A 17 26.01 -4.59 10.63
CA ARG A 17 25.32 -5.71 9.99
C ARG A 17 25.35 -6.84 11.03
N GLY A 18 24.24 -7.00 11.75
CA GLY A 18 24.11 -8.03 12.77
C GLY A 18 24.30 -9.42 12.15
N PRO A 19 24.71 -10.42 12.93
CA PRO A 19 24.85 -11.79 12.44
C PRO A 19 23.53 -12.29 11.85
N ASP A 20 23.57 -13.15 10.83
CA ASP A 20 22.39 -13.70 10.14
C ASP A 20 21.34 -14.29 11.11
N GLU A 21 21.80 -14.82 12.26
CA GLU A 21 20.94 -15.32 13.33
C GLU A 21 20.10 -14.22 14.00
N ALA A 22 20.63 -13.00 14.15
CA ALA A 22 19.87 -11.86 14.62
C ALA A 22 18.80 -11.43 13.60
N GLU A 23 19.09 -11.50 12.30
CA GLU A 23 18.09 -11.23 11.26
C GLU A 23 16.96 -12.26 11.28
N LYS A 24 17.26 -13.55 11.48
CA LYS A 24 16.24 -14.61 11.64
C LYS A 24 15.37 -14.36 12.87
N VAL A 25 15.97 -13.98 14.00
CA VAL A 25 15.24 -13.65 15.24
C VAL A 25 14.36 -12.42 15.04
N LEU A 26 14.85 -11.38 14.36
CA LEU A 26 14.07 -10.19 14.03
C LEU A 26 12.91 -10.51 13.09
N ARG A 27 13.13 -11.26 12.00
CA ARG A 27 12.06 -11.72 11.10
C ARG A 27 11.04 -12.61 11.82
N PHE A 28 11.48 -13.41 12.78
CA PHE A 28 10.58 -14.21 13.61
C PHE A 28 9.75 -13.31 14.55
N ALA A 29 10.39 -12.36 15.23
CA ALA A 29 9.73 -11.39 16.10
C ALA A 29 8.73 -10.51 15.32
N GLU A 30 9.09 -10.05 14.13
CA GLU A 30 8.20 -9.36 13.19
C GLU A 30 6.99 -10.22 12.85
N ARG A 31 7.16 -11.51 12.53
CA ARG A 31 6.03 -12.40 12.27
C ARG A 31 5.11 -12.58 13.47
N GLN A 32 5.66 -12.65 14.70
CA GLN A 32 4.84 -12.71 15.90
C GLN A 32 4.13 -11.38 16.16
N ASN A 33 4.80 -10.26 15.91
CA ASN A 33 4.21 -8.93 16.00
C ASN A 33 3.07 -8.78 14.99
N GLU A 34 3.25 -9.19 13.73
CA GLU A 34 2.21 -9.23 12.69
C GLU A 34 0.99 -10.07 13.13
N VAL A 35 1.20 -11.22 13.80
CA VAL A 35 0.08 -12.04 14.31
C VAL A 35 -0.67 -11.33 15.42
N VAL A 36 0.03 -10.69 16.34
CA VAL A 36 -0.56 -9.92 17.45
C VAL A 36 -1.26 -8.68 16.92
N GLU A 37 -0.66 -7.95 15.98
CA GLU A 37 -1.22 -6.80 15.28
C GLU A 37 -2.51 -7.20 14.56
N ARG A 38 -2.50 -8.29 13.77
CA ARG A 38 -3.71 -8.82 13.12
C ARG A 38 -4.83 -9.19 14.09
N TRP A 39 -4.48 -9.60 15.31
CA TRP A 39 -5.46 -9.98 16.33
C TRP A 39 -6.00 -8.77 17.11
N LEU A 40 -5.13 -7.82 17.48
CA LEU A 40 -5.48 -6.60 18.21
C LEU A 40 -6.20 -5.58 17.32
N LEU A 41 -5.70 -5.40 16.10
CA LEU A 41 -6.24 -4.48 15.12
C LEU A 41 -7.30 -5.25 14.35
N ARG A 42 -8.55 -5.14 14.81
CA ARG A 42 -9.68 -5.56 13.99
C ARG A 42 -9.56 -4.81 12.65
N HIS A 43 -9.30 -5.51 11.55
CA HIS A 43 -9.21 -4.97 10.18
C HIS A 43 -10.56 -4.43 9.65
N THR A 44 -11.40 -3.90 10.53
CA THR A 44 -12.64 -3.18 10.26
C THR A 44 -12.57 -1.74 10.76
N ALA A 45 -11.46 -1.33 11.40
CA ALA A 45 -11.29 0.03 11.89
C ALA A 45 -11.26 1.02 10.72
N MET A 46 -12.17 1.99 10.77
CA MET A 46 -12.29 3.01 9.75
C MET A 46 -11.61 4.29 10.20
N ASN A 47 -10.70 4.82 9.38
CA ASN A 47 -10.18 6.16 9.56
C ASN A 47 -11.25 7.19 9.17
N HIS A 48 -11.44 8.18 10.05
CA HIS A 48 -12.30 9.34 9.84
C HIS A 48 -11.53 10.61 10.17
N ALA A 49 -10.89 11.20 9.15
CA ALA A 49 -10.08 12.39 9.35
C ALA A 49 -10.89 13.57 9.90
N ARG A 50 -10.31 14.29 10.87
CA ARG A 50 -10.91 15.50 11.47
C ARG A 50 -10.23 16.79 11.01
N GLY A 51 -8.96 16.74 10.58
CA GLY A 51 -8.15 17.90 10.19
C GLY A 51 -8.48 18.52 8.83
N ARG A 52 -8.01 19.74 8.56
CA ARG A 52 -8.27 20.44 7.28
C ARG A 52 -7.62 19.70 6.10
N ILE A 53 -8.30 19.67 4.96
CA ILE A 53 -7.74 19.12 3.72
C ILE A 53 -6.47 19.90 3.36
N ALA A 54 -5.37 19.18 3.12
CA ALA A 54 -4.07 19.76 2.80
C ALA A 54 -4.04 20.45 1.43
N GLY A 55 -4.88 20.02 0.49
CA GLY A 55 -4.94 20.61 -0.84
C GLY A 55 -3.61 20.49 -1.59
N SER A 56 -3.05 21.62 -2.02
CA SER A 56 -1.73 21.71 -2.67
C SER A 56 -0.55 21.50 -1.74
N ALA A 57 -0.76 21.57 -0.41
CA ALA A 57 0.28 21.27 0.58
C ALA A 57 0.43 19.75 0.83
N PHE A 58 -0.36 18.90 0.15
CA PHE A 58 -0.18 17.46 0.24
C PHE A 58 1.18 17.05 -0.33
N PRO A 59 2.02 16.30 0.40
CA PRO A 59 3.39 16.03 -0.05
C PRO A 59 3.48 15.26 -1.37
N MET A 60 4.42 15.69 -2.21
CA MET A 60 4.79 15.07 -3.48
C MET A 60 6.05 14.23 -3.25
N TYR A 61 5.98 12.93 -3.56
CA TYR A 61 7.08 11.97 -3.39
C TYR A 61 6.97 10.87 -4.45
N PHE A 62 8.10 10.42 -4.97
CA PHE A 62 8.23 9.39 -6.01
C PHE A 62 9.67 8.84 -5.99
N ILE A 63 9.91 7.69 -6.61
CA ILE A 63 11.20 6.99 -6.56
C ILE A 63 12.19 7.54 -7.58
N SER A 64 11.72 7.79 -8.80
CA SER A 64 12.54 8.34 -9.88
C SER A 64 13.14 9.70 -9.52
N LYS A 65 14.26 10.04 -10.19
CA LYS A 65 14.89 11.36 -10.05
C LYS A 65 14.04 12.49 -10.62
N THR A 66 13.14 12.18 -11.54
CA THR A 66 12.27 13.13 -12.24
C THR A 66 10.82 12.71 -12.04
N LEU A 67 9.89 13.67 -12.09
CA LEU A 67 8.47 13.41 -11.93
C LEU A 67 7.97 12.34 -12.93
N PRO A 68 7.44 11.19 -12.47
CA PRO A 68 6.87 10.20 -13.36
C PRO A 68 5.64 10.76 -14.08
N VAL A 69 5.66 10.70 -15.40
CA VAL A 69 4.53 11.04 -16.27
C VAL A 69 4.29 9.88 -17.21
N TRP A 70 3.04 9.44 -17.33
CA TRP A 70 2.68 8.44 -18.32
C TRP A 70 2.73 9.06 -19.71
N ASP A 71 3.65 8.58 -20.53
CA ASP A 71 3.79 9.02 -21.92
C ASP A 71 3.06 8.05 -22.84
N THR A 72 1.92 8.51 -23.38
CA THR A 72 1.09 7.71 -24.28
C THR A 72 1.72 7.50 -25.65
N ALA A 73 2.63 8.38 -26.08
CA ALA A 73 3.31 8.23 -27.37
C ALA A 73 4.29 7.05 -27.34
N THR A 74 4.92 6.79 -26.19
CA THR A 74 5.87 5.67 -26.02
C THR A 74 5.23 4.41 -25.46
N ARG A 75 4.25 4.52 -24.57
CA ARG A 75 3.65 3.37 -23.85
C ARG A 75 2.25 2.98 -24.33
N GLY A 76 1.66 3.77 -25.22
CA GLY A 76 0.25 3.64 -25.59
C GLY A 76 -0.70 4.15 -24.49
N PRO A 77 -2.02 3.95 -24.65
CA PRO A 77 -2.99 4.35 -23.65
C PRO A 77 -2.72 3.63 -22.32
N TRP A 78 -2.87 4.36 -21.21
CA TRP A 78 -2.69 3.76 -19.88
C TRP A 78 -3.80 2.75 -19.60
N MET A 79 -3.44 1.62 -18.99
CA MET A 79 -4.36 0.61 -18.50
C MET A 79 -3.88 0.02 -17.18
N LEU A 80 -4.83 -0.35 -16.32
CA LEU A 80 -4.58 -1.14 -15.11
C LEU A 80 -4.79 -2.62 -15.40
N ASP A 81 -3.74 -3.43 -15.29
CA ASP A 81 -3.81 -4.88 -15.43
C ASP A 81 -4.13 -5.55 -14.08
N VAL A 82 -5.22 -6.30 -14.02
CA VAL A 82 -5.65 -7.06 -12.84
C VAL A 82 -5.61 -8.55 -13.16
N SER A 83 -4.69 -9.27 -12.51
CA SER A 83 -4.32 -10.63 -12.90
C SER A 83 -3.82 -11.49 -11.72
N GLY A 84 -3.21 -12.64 -12.00
CA GLY A 84 -2.76 -13.61 -11.00
C GLY A 84 -3.82 -14.68 -10.72
N LEU A 85 -4.09 -14.94 -9.43
CA LEU A 85 -5.08 -15.91 -8.97
C LEU A 85 -6.52 -15.38 -9.09
N VAL A 86 -6.96 -15.23 -10.34
CA VAL A 86 -8.27 -14.74 -10.72
C VAL A 86 -8.88 -15.63 -11.81
N ASP A 87 -10.20 -15.65 -11.90
CA ASP A 87 -10.92 -16.42 -12.93
C ASP A 87 -10.94 -15.71 -14.28
N ARG A 88 -11.02 -14.37 -14.25
CA ARG A 88 -11.10 -13.52 -15.43
C ARG A 88 -10.09 -12.38 -15.30
N PRO A 89 -8.83 -12.58 -15.73
CA PRO A 89 -7.86 -11.49 -15.82
C PRO A 89 -8.40 -10.39 -16.74
N MET A 90 -8.28 -9.13 -16.32
CA MET A 90 -8.84 -7.98 -17.04
C MET A 90 -7.89 -6.80 -17.05
N ARG A 91 -7.99 -5.96 -18.09
CA ARG A 91 -7.34 -4.66 -18.14
C ARG A 91 -8.39 -3.57 -18.16
N PHE A 92 -8.21 -2.55 -17.33
CA PHE A 92 -9.15 -1.43 -17.19
C PHE A 92 -8.51 -0.15 -17.71
N THR A 93 -9.21 0.57 -18.58
CA THR A 93 -8.88 1.97 -18.87
C THR A 93 -9.24 2.86 -17.66
N LEU A 94 -8.82 4.13 -17.68
CA LEU A 94 -9.23 5.07 -16.65
C LEU A 94 -10.76 5.27 -16.67
N GLU A 95 -11.34 5.32 -17.86
CA GLU A 95 -12.77 5.43 -18.09
C GLU A 95 -13.54 4.24 -17.53
N ASP A 96 -13.00 3.02 -17.66
CA ASP A 96 -13.60 1.82 -17.08
C ASP A 96 -13.62 1.90 -15.55
N LEU A 97 -12.52 2.36 -14.92
CA LEU A 97 -12.47 2.55 -13.47
C LEU A 97 -13.49 3.57 -12.98
N VAL A 98 -13.68 4.68 -13.70
CA VAL A 98 -14.67 5.71 -13.35
C VAL A 98 -16.10 5.18 -13.44
N ARG A 99 -16.37 4.16 -14.27
CA ARG A 99 -17.69 3.54 -14.42
C ARG A 99 -18.01 2.49 -13.34
N LEU A 100 -17.00 1.99 -12.62
CA LEU A 100 -17.20 1.03 -11.54
C LEU A 100 -17.73 1.72 -10.26
N PRO A 101 -18.35 0.98 -9.32
CA PRO A 101 -18.76 1.51 -8.03
C PRO A 101 -17.59 2.16 -7.26
N ALA A 102 -17.59 3.49 -7.23
CA ALA A 102 -16.54 4.27 -6.59
C ALA A 102 -16.85 4.58 -5.13
N ARG A 103 -15.80 4.75 -4.34
CA ARG A 103 -15.83 5.18 -2.95
C ARG A 103 -15.13 6.54 -2.83
N ARG A 104 -15.81 7.51 -2.24
CA ARG A 104 -15.24 8.80 -1.82
C ARG A 104 -14.86 8.72 -0.34
N GLN A 105 -13.63 9.08 0.02
CA GLN A 105 -13.13 9.08 1.41
C GLN A 105 -12.37 10.35 1.70
N ARG A 106 -12.70 11.02 2.80
CA ARG A 106 -11.81 11.99 3.46
C ARG A 106 -11.10 11.30 4.61
N VAL A 107 -9.78 11.12 4.47
CA VAL A 107 -8.98 10.28 5.37
C VAL A 107 -7.60 10.88 5.60
N ASP A 108 -6.95 10.45 6.68
CA ASP A 108 -5.56 10.76 6.96
C ASP A 108 -4.64 9.92 6.07
N HIS A 109 -3.55 10.53 5.62
CA HIS A 109 -2.41 9.86 5.03
C HIS A 109 -1.26 9.93 6.03
N PHE A 110 -0.81 8.78 6.54
CA PHE A 110 0.25 8.70 7.53
C PHE A 110 1.59 8.37 6.87
N CYS A 111 2.62 9.20 7.07
CA CYS A 111 3.96 8.91 6.58
C CYS A 111 4.83 8.31 7.69
N VAL A 112 5.74 7.41 7.29
CA VAL A 112 6.77 6.86 8.18
C VAL A 112 7.72 7.94 8.72
N GLU A 113 7.85 9.07 8.03
CA GLU A 113 8.67 10.22 8.42
C GLU A 113 8.03 11.08 9.54
N GLY A 114 6.92 10.65 10.13
CA GLY A 114 6.30 11.30 11.30
C GLY A 114 5.35 12.45 10.98
N TRP A 115 4.98 12.65 9.71
CA TRP A 115 3.97 13.62 9.30
C TRP A 115 2.68 12.94 8.81
N ASN A 116 1.57 13.67 8.87
CA ASN A 116 0.29 13.25 8.29
C ASN A 116 -0.36 14.37 7.48
N ALA A 117 -1.19 14.00 6.52
CA ALA A 117 -1.95 14.94 5.70
C ALA A 117 -3.37 14.42 5.44
N VAL A 118 -4.37 15.29 5.61
CA VAL A 118 -5.76 14.96 5.26
C VAL A 118 -6.00 15.26 3.79
N ALA A 119 -6.58 14.31 3.08
CA ALA A 119 -7.04 14.50 1.71
C ALA A 119 -8.36 13.77 1.46
N GLU A 120 -9.09 14.23 0.47
CA GLU A 120 -10.22 13.48 -0.06
C GLU A 120 -9.79 12.69 -1.29
N TRP A 121 -10.07 11.39 -1.30
CA TRP A 121 -9.76 10.48 -2.39
C TRP A 121 -11.03 9.89 -2.98
N TRP A 122 -11.01 9.68 -4.29
CA TRP A 122 -12.08 9.01 -5.02
C TRP A 122 -11.51 7.91 -5.90
N GLY A 123 -12.10 6.72 -5.83
CA GLY A 123 -11.58 5.56 -6.52
C GLY A 123 -12.44 4.31 -6.37
N VAL A 124 -12.07 3.25 -7.08
CA VAL A 124 -12.71 1.93 -6.99
C VAL A 124 -12.10 1.15 -5.84
N ARG A 125 -12.90 0.45 -5.03
CA ARG A 125 -12.35 -0.43 -4.00
C ARG A 125 -11.60 -1.60 -4.65
N VAL A 126 -10.47 -1.99 -4.09
CA VAL A 126 -9.75 -3.20 -4.57
C VAL A 126 -10.62 -4.45 -4.38
N SER A 127 -11.47 -4.50 -3.36
CA SER A 127 -12.48 -5.56 -3.20
C SER A 127 -13.51 -5.62 -4.32
N GLU A 128 -13.83 -4.47 -4.94
CA GLU A 128 -14.71 -4.43 -6.11
C GLU A 128 -14.00 -4.96 -7.35
N LEU A 129 -12.72 -4.59 -7.56
CA LEU A 129 -11.91 -5.19 -8.62
C LEU A 129 -11.79 -6.71 -8.44
N ALA A 130 -11.51 -7.16 -7.22
CA ALA A 130 -11.43 -8.57 -6.85
C ALA A 130 -12.72 -9.34 -7.18
N ARG A 131 -13.88 -8.71 -6.90
CA ARG A 131 -15.21 -9.25 -7.24
C ARG A 131 -15.41 -9.35 -8.75
N VAL A 132 -15.04 -8.32 -9.51
CA VAL A 132 -15.22 -8.27 -10.96
C VAL A 132 -14.38 -9.34 -11.67
N VAL A 133 -13.12 -9.51 -11.27
CA VAL A 133 -12.20 -10.49 -11.89
C VAL A 133 -12.38 -11.92 -11.34
N GLY A 134 -13.11 -12.09 -10.23
CA GLY A 134 -13.30 -13.38 -9.57
C GLY A 134 -12.00 -13.89 -8.94
N VAL A 135 -11.56 -13.28 -7.84
CA VAL A 135 -10.38 -13.74 -7.09
C VAL A 135 -10.61 -15.14 -6.52
N ARG A 136 -9.63 -16.03 -6.73
CA ARG A 136 -9.70 -17.42 -6.26
C ARG A 136 -9.36 -17.54 -4.78
N ALA A 137 -9.87 -18.57 -4.12
CA ALA A 137 -9.74 -18.78 -2.67
C ALA A 137 -8.29 -18.97 -2.19
N GLU A 138 -7.41 -19.40 -3.10
CA GLU A 138 -5.98 -19.57 -2.89
C GLU A 138 -5.22 -18.24 -2.79
N ALA A 139 -5.81 -17.13 -3.24
CA ALA A 139 -5.21 -15.81 -3.08
C ALA A 139 -5.15 -15.44 -1.58
N LYS A 140 -3.95 -15.05 -1.12
CA LYS A 140 -3.67 -14.58 0.24
C LYS A 140 -2.93 -13.24 0.27
N TYR A 141 -2.39 -12.81 -0.86
CA TYR A 141 -1.60 -11.59 -1.01
C TYR A 141 -1.91 -10.90 -2.33
N VAL A 142 -1.58 -9.61 -2.41
CA VAL A 142 -1.73 -8.77 -3.61
C VAL A 142 -0.44 -7.99 -3.82
N ASP A 143 0.09 -8.03 -5.04
CA ASP A 143 1.25 -7.24 -5.48
C ASP A 143 0.77 -6.05 -6.34
N PHE A 144 1.19 -4.85 -5.97
CA PHE A 144 0.84 -3.60 -6.62
C PHE A 144 2.07 -3.02 -7.30
N ARG A 145 2.06 -2.93 -8.63
CA ARG A 145 3.23 -2.48 -9.40
C ARG A 145 3.03 -1.10 -9.98
N SER A 146 4.14 -0.39 -10.11
CA SER A 146 4.21 0.98 -10.59
C SER A 146 5.08 1.08 -11.83
N PHE A 147 4.79 2.06 -12.69
CA PHE A 147 5.71 2.40 -13.78
C PHE A 147 6.90 3.27 -13.34
N ASP A 148 6.93 3.69 -12.07
CA ASP A 148 8.04 4.46 -11.51
C ASP A 148 9.14 3.54 -10.99
N SER A 149 10.26 3.47 -11.72
CA SER A 149 11.52 2.91 -11.23
C SER A 149 11.45 1.50 -10.61
N ASN A 150 10.64 0.61 -11.20
CA ASN A 150 10.35 -0.75 -10.72
C ASN A 150 9.73 -0.81 -9.32
N PHE A 151 9.13 0.28 -8.86
CA PHE A 151 8.45 0.31 -7.57
C PHE A 151 7.29 -0.69 -7.56
N HIS A 152 7.27 -1.54 -6.54
CA HIS A 152 6.12 -2.39 -6.25
C HIS A 152 6.00 -2.58 -4.74
N GLU A 153 4.80 -2.90 -4.28
CA GLU A 153 4.54 -3.20 -2.88
C GLU A 153 3.54 -4.33 -2.76
N SER A 154 3.73 -5.19 -1.76
CA SER A 154 2.85 -6.32 -1.50
C SER A 154 2.17 -6.24 -0.15
N TRP A 155 0.91 -6.64 -0.16
CA TRP A 155 -0.02 -6.54 0.96
C TRP A 155 -0.70 -7.90 1.15
N ASP A 156 -1.12 -8.22 2.37
CA ASP A 156 -2.07 -9.32 2.58
C ASP A 156 -3.43 -8.99 1.97
N LEU A 157 -4.18 -10.04 1.60
CA LEU A 157 -5.47 -9.89 0.92
C LEU A 157 -6.49 -9.13 1.78
N GLU A 158 -6.46 -9.30 3.10
CA GLU A 158 -7.40 -8.64 4.03
C GLU A 158 -7.20 -7.12 4.00
N SER A 159 -5.97 -6.64 4.19
CA SER A 159 -5.59 -5.23 4.05
C SER A 159 -5.89 -4.70 2.66
N ALA A 160 -5.57 -5.47 1.61
CA ALA A 160 -5.80 -5.09 0.23
C ALA A 160 -7.29 -4.92 -0.07
N THR A 161 -8.17 -5.71 0.56
CA THR A 161 -9.62 -5.68 0.33
C THR A 161 -10.41 -4.88 1.37
N HIS A 162 -9.70 -4.22 2.31
CA HIS A 162 -10.29 -3.35 3.31
C HIS A 162 -11.23 -2.30 2.69
N PRO A 163 -12.37 -1.93 3.34
CA PRO A 163 -13.32 -0.97 2.80
C PRO A 163 -12.74 0.41 2.44
N GLN A 164 -11.56 0.78 2.96
CA GLN A 164 -10.85 2.03 2.65
C GLN A 164 -9.64 1.88 1.71
N THR A 165 -9.36 0.66 1.24
CA THR A 165 -8.32 0.41 0.24
C THR A 165 -8.92 0.55 -1.16
N ILE A 166 -8.48 1.60 -1.87
CA ILE A 166 -9.00 1.97 -3.18
C ILE A 166 -7.88 2.14 -4.20
N VAL A 167 -8.20 1.87 -5.46
CA VAL A 167 -7.50 2.43 -6.61
C VAL A 167 -8.06 3.82 -6.86
N ALA A 168 -7.38 4.84 -6.33
CA ALA A 168 -7.77 6.23 -6.46
C ALA A 168 -7.36 6.80 -7.82
N TYR A 169 -8.31 7.47 -8.48
CA TYR A 169 -8.08 8.22 -9.72
C TYR A 169 -8.35 9.72 -9.54
N ALA A 170 -8.87 10.15 -8.39
CA ALA A 170 -9.07 11.56 -8.08
C ALA A 170 -8.71 11.90 -6.62
N LYS A 171 -8.29 13.16 -6.43
CA LYS A 171 -8.00 13.79 -5.15
C LYS A 171 -8.64 15.18 -5.10
N ASP A 172 -9.29 15.50 -3.98
CA ASP A 172 -9.91 16.80 -3.71
C ASP A 172 -10.80 17.29 -4.87
N GLY A 173 -11.65 16.39 -5.39
CA GLY A 173 -12.61 16.67 -6.45
C GLY A 173 -12.05 16.76 -7.88
N LYS A 174 -10.75 16.48 -8.09
CA LYS A 174 -10.11 16.54 -9.41
C LYS A 174 -9.38 15.24 -9.72
N PHE A 175 -9.29 14.87 -11.01
CA PHE A 175 -8.42 13.77 -11.44
C PHE A 175 -6.98 14.01 -10.96
N LEU A 176 -6.29 12.91 -10.66
CA LEU A 176 -4.93 13.00 -10.15
C LEU A 176 -4.02 13.68 -11.19
N PRO A 177 -3.26 14.72 -10.80
CA PRO A 177 -2.10 15.16 -11.56
C PRO A 177 -0.89 14.25 -11.27
N PRO A 178 0.13 14.23 -12.15
CA PRO A 178 1.30 13.36 -11.98
C PRO A 178 1.97 13.40 -10.60
N PRO A 179 2.10 14.54 -9.89
CA PRO A 179 2.72 14.55 -8.56
C PRO A 179 2.01 13.72 -7.48
N TYR A 180 0.72 13.41 -7.71
CA TYR A 180 -0.10 12.60 -6.81
C TYR A 180 -0.34 11.18 -7.34
N GLY A 181 0.41 10.73 -8.34
CA GLY A 181 0.37 9.35 -8.81
C GLY A 181 -0.57 9.10 -9.98
N ALA A 182 -0.81 10.09 -10.84
CA ALA A 182 -1.63 9.90 -12.04
C ALA A 182 -1.11 8.79 -12.97
N PRO A 183 -1.97 8.11 -13.74
CA PRO A 183 -3.44 8.30 -13.79
C PRO A 183 -4.21 7.72 -12.60
N ALA A 184 -3.66 6.70 -11.94
CA ALA A 184 -4.26 6.10 -10.75
C ALA A 184 -3.20 5.60 -9.76
N ARG A 185 -3.56 5.53 -8.48
CA ARG A 185 -2.73 5.02 -7.40
C ARG A 185 -3.49 4.10 -6.47
N LEU A 186 -2.78 3.21 -5.78
CA LEU A 186 -3.29 2.60 -4.56
C LEU A 186 -3.32 3.66 -3.45
N HIS A 187 -4.43 3.71 -2.72
CA HIS A 187 -4.56 4.50 -1.51
C HIS A 187 -5.35 3.75 -0.42
N SER A 188 -4.83 3.73 0.80
CA SER A 188 -5.51 3.28 2.00
C SER A 188 -4.96 3.98 3.24
N PRO A 189 -5.82 4.51 4.13
CA PRO A 189 -5.37 5.15 5.37
C PRO A 189 -4.91 4.13 6.43
N ILE A 190 -5.15 2.84 6.21
CA ILE A 190 -4.73 1.77 7.13
C ILE A 190 -3.28 1.36 6.90
N LYS A 191 -2.62 1.85 5.85
CA LYS A 191 -1.19 1.61 5.58
C LYS A 191 -0.41 2.92 5.53
N LEU A 192 0.86 2.86 5.90
CA LEU A 192 1.80 3.97 5.81
C LEU A 192 2.05 4.38 4.35
N GLY A 193 2.46 5.63 4.16
CA GLY A 193 2.57 6.26 2.84
C GLY A 193 3.44 5.50 1.85
N TYR A 194 4.52 4.86 2.31
CA TYR A 194 5.40 4.09 1.45
C TYR A 194 4.76 2.81 0.90
N LYS A 195 3.74 2.25 1.58
CA LYS A 195 2.97 1.09 1.07
C LYS A 195 1.98 1.50 -0.03
N ASN A 196 1.61 2.78 -0.10
CA ASN A 196 0.55 3.29 -0.97
C ASN A 196 1.08 3.57 -2.39
N THR A 197 1.14 2.53 -3.23
CA THR A 197 1.73 2.58 -4.58
C THR A 197 1.15 3.65 -5.50
N LYS A 198 1.99 4.63 -5.89
CA LYS A 198 1.68 5.61 -6.94
C LYS A 198 1.93 5.04 -8.34
N TYR A 199 1.31 5.65 -9.36
CA TYR A 199 1.58 5.32 -10.77
C TYR A 199 1.25 3.85 -11.09
N LEU A 200 0.12 3.38 -10.56
CA LEU A 200 -0.25 1.97 -10.53
C LEU A 200 -0.47 1.44 -11.95
N THR A 201 0.10 0.28 -12.26
CA THR A 201 -0.08 -0.43 -13.54
C THR A 201 -0.58 -1.85 -13.37
N ASN A 202 -0.30 -2.50 -12.23
CA ASN A 202 -0.72 -3.88 -12.00
C ASN A 202 -1.26 -4.09 -10.59
N VAL A 203 -2.27 -4.96 -10.50
CA VAL A 203 -2.79 -5.57 -9.28
C VAL A 203 -2.75 -7.08 -9.49
N VAL A 204 -1.86 -7.79 -8.80
CA VAL A 204 -1.64 -9.22 -9.02
C VAL A 204 -1.99 -10.00 -7.75
N PHE A 205 -3.01 -10.85 -7.82
CA PHE A 205 -3.42 -11.71 -6.71
C PHE A 205 -2.55 -12.97 -6.63
N MET A 206 -2.06 -13.32 -5.44
CA MET A 206 -1.03 -14.34 -5.25
C MET A 206 -1.29 -15.22 -4.01
N ALA A 207 -0.79 -16.46 -4.04
CA ALA A 207 -0.89 -17.39 -2.92
C ALA A 207 0.18 -17.17 -1.85
N LYS A 208 1.35 -16.65 -2.24
CA LYS A 208 2.51 -16.46 -1.35
C LYS A 208 2.88 -15.00 -1.27
N ARG A 209 3.31 -14.57 -0.08
CA ARG A 209 3.91 -13.26 0.17
C ARG A 209 5.18 -13.12 -0.67
N ASN A 210 5.36 -11.98 -1.30
CA ASN A 210 6.64 -11.51 -1.84
C ASN A 210 7.12 -10.27 -1.05
N GLY A 211 8.22 -9.69 -1.50
CA GLY A 211 8.80 -8.47 -0.98
C GLY A 211 8.02 -7.21 -1.35
N GLY A 212 8.71 -6.08 -1.27
CA GLY A 212 8.24 -4.77 -1.69
C GLY A 212 9.43 -3.84 -1.79
N TYR A 213 9.35 -2.78 -2.59
CA TYR A 213 10.49 -1.91 -2.86
C TYR A 213 11.17 -1.42 -1.58
N TRP A 214 10.39 -0.94 -0.59
CA TRP A 214 10.95 -0.48 0.68
C TRP A 214 11.15 -1.63 1.66
N SER A 215 10.27 -2.63 1.67
CA SER A 215 10.40 -3.78 2.58
C SER A 215 11.65 -4.62 2.30
N ASP A 216 12.08 -4.70 1.04
CA ASP A 216 13.31 -5.38 0.63
C ASP A 216 14.56 -4.59 1.03
N GLN A 217 14.39 -3.34 1.46
CA GLN A 217 15.43 -2.45 1.99
C GLN A 217 15.37 -2.31 3.52
N GLY A 218 14.61 -3.17 4.20
CA GLY A 218 14.54 -3.23 5.67
C GLY A 218 13.42 -2.41 6.29
N TYR A 219 12.48 -1.88 5.50
CA TYR A 219 11.24 -1.35 6.04
C TYR A 219 10.33 -2.51 6.45
N GLU A 220 9.43 -2.25 7.39
CA GLU A 220 8.42 -3.23 7.77
C GLU A 220 7.60 -3.68 6.55
N TRP A 221 7.17 -4.94 6.54
CA TRP A 221 6.32 -5.42 5.45
C TRP A 221 4.86 -5.08 5.66
N TYR A 222 4.35 -5.23 6.89
CA TYR A 222 2.95 -4.97 7.20
C TYR A 222 2.62 -3.47 7.13
N GLY A 223 3.45 -2.62 7.73
CA GLY A 223 3.53 -1.18 7.44
C GLY A 223 2.21 -0.43 7.62
N GLY A 224 1.54 -0.60 8.75
CA GLY A 224 0.23 -0.01 9.02
C GLY A 224 -0.56 -0.76 10.08
N THR A 225 -1.88 -0.58 10.10
CA THR A 225 -2.81 -1.24 11.02
C THR A 225 -3.82 -2.10 10.31
#